data_AF-A0A7V1V2D7-F1
#
_entry.id   AF-A0A7V1V2D7-F1
#
_cell.length_a   1.000
_cell.length_b   1.000
_cell.length_c   1.000
_cell.angle_alpha   90.00
_cell.angle_beta   90.00
_cell.angle_gamma   90.00
#
_symmetry.space_group_name_H-M   'P 1'
#
loop_
_entity.id
_entity.type
_entity.pdbx_description
1 polymer ?
#
loop_
_entity_poly.entity_id
_entity_poly.type
_entity_poly.pdbx_seq_one_letter_code
_entity_poly.pdbx_strand_id
1 'polypeptide(L)'
;MNGSRHARAPHRLPVCLGTLLLLASCAEAPVRPELPPSASDLLLMKSATLCDRKPRLIQAWQGRPIQREAWGSGEEIRIPRGQSDSSGDESYFFDQDGLLVGALFQFPAGLDLEPYSVLRQTLAELKPVVELYLNVPAVTKRENLDASALYETGTETTTTRYLILGDPDSASLLAASFAIDPYAALLNVYRKQFLSRLVSVKKDTGGKPTAVPGYEDKEPFIALQQFARGETAQLGYCGTRDSAIAADGYSRALVRGFTDPSRSAEAHHKLGLAYVGQGKLEPAKGELQQALKLQPKRADVLNNLGDVYRQLGDHEQARAAFERAVTLRPNYPVARFNLAQEYEGVNPKLALTEYETYLALAVGIPEEGGRIAQARERMKALKR
;
A
#
# COMPACT_ATOMS: atom_id res chain seq x y z
N MET A 1 55.56 50.98 -11.98
CA MET A 1 55.77 49.78 -11.15
C MET A 1 54.80 49.84 -9.97
N ASN A 2 54.02 48.78 -9.79
CA ASN A 2 53.20 48.37 -8.63
C ASN A 2 52.30 49.38 -7.89
N GLY A 3 51.01 49.00 -7.82
CA GLY A 3 50.37 48.80 -6.52
C GLY A 3 49.07 49.55 -6.23
N SER A 4 47.93 48.90 -6.53
CA SER A 4 46.72 48.74 -5.68
C SER A 4 46.18 49.92 -4.82
N ARG A 5 44.88 50.23 -4.96
CA ARG A 5 43.82 50.13 -3.91
C ARG A 5 42.52 50.92 -4.24
N HIS A 6 41.40 50.24 -4.01
CA HIS A 6 40.09 50.65 -3.43
C HIS A 6 39.44 52.05 -3.62
N ALA A 7 38.16 51.96 -4.05
CA ALA A 7 36.92 52.44 -3.40
C ALA A 7 36.23 53.78 -3.79
N ARG A 8 34.96 53.60 -4.22
CA ARG A 8 33.68 54.32 -3.93
C ARG A 8 33.29 55.66 -4.60
N ALA A 9 32.16 55.56 -5.33
CA ALA A 9 30.97 56.46 -5.43
C ALA A 9 31.14 57.83 -6.15
N PRO A 10 30.08 58.57 -6.62
CA PRO A 10 28.66 58.55 -6.20
C PRO A 10 27.57 58.88 -7.30
N HIS A 11 26.32 59.10 -6.84
CA HIS A 11 25.16 59.81 -7.48
C HIS A 11 24.12 58.97 -8.24
N ARG A 12 22.80 59.20 -8.16
CA ARG A 12 21.86 60.03 -7.36
C ARG A 12 20.46 59.41 -7.57
N LEU A 13 19.62 59.44 -6.54
CA LEU A 13 18.18 59.17 -6.54
C LEU A 13 17.40 60.21 -7.39
N PRO A 14 16.18 59.92 -7.91
CA PRO A 14 14.97 60.05 -7.08
C PRO A 14 13.90 58.95 -7.26
N VAL A 15 13.05 58.92 -6.23
CA VAL A 15 11.88 58.08 -5.96
C VAL A 15 10.71 58.42 -6.90
N CYS A 16 9.93 57.40 -7.31
CA CYS A 16 8.49 57.53 -7.53
C CYS A 16 7.75 56.21 -7.22
N LEU A 17 6.73 56.35 -6.37
CA LEU A 17 5.67 55.39 -6.04
C LEU A 17 4.92 54.90 -7.29
N GLY A 18 4.42 53.66 -7.26
CA GLY A 18 3.25 53.28 -8.08
C GLY A 18 3.07 51.80 -8.40
N THR A 19 2.24 51.12 -7.59
CA THR A 19 1.17 50.17 -8.01
C THR A 19 1.45 48.94 -8.90
N LEU A 20 1.12 47.77 -8.30
CA LEU A 20 0.41 46.59 -8.85
C LEU A 20 0.82 46.02 -10.22
N LEU A 21 1.36 44.78 -10.20
CA LEU A 21 0.72 43.64 -10.87
C LEU A 21 1.36 42.33 -10.38
N LEU A 22 0.67 41.66 -9.47
CA LEU A 22 0.87 40.25 -9.13
C LEU A 22 0.44 39.43 -10.35
N LEU A 23 1.40 38.89 -11.09
CA LEU A 23 1.12 37.74 -11.95
C LEU A 23 1.00 36.53 -11.02
N ALA A 24 -0.26 36.16 -10.76
CA ALA A 24 -0.62 34.89 -10.17
C ALA A 24 -0.10 33.78 -11.08
N SER A 25 1.00 33.13 -10.66
CA SER A 25 1.34 31.80 -11.16
C SER A 25 0.22 30.87 -10.70
N CYS A 26 -0.62 30.42 -11.64
CA CYS A 26 -1.50 29.28 -11.42
C CYS A 26 -0.62 28.10 -11.02
N ALA A 27 -0.60 27.77 -9.73
CA ALA A 27 -0.08 26.49 -9.28
C ALA A 27 -1.05 25.42 -9.78
N GLU A 28 -0.65 24.72 -10.86
CA GLU A 28 -1.30 23.48 -11.28
C GLU A 28 -1.43 22.55 -10.08
N ALA A 29 -2.62 21.94 -9.94
CA ALA A 29 -2.85 20.92 -8.93
C ALA A 29 -1.76 19.85 -9.04
N PRO A 30 -1.29 19.27 -7.92
CA PRO A 30 -0.26 18.23 -7.98
C PRO A 30 -0.77 17.09 -8.86
N VAL A 31 -0.14 16.93 -10.02
CA VAL A 31 -0.33 15.81 -10.94
C VAL A 31 -0.10 14.55 -10.11
N ARG A 32 -1.07 13.64 -10.05
CA ARG A 32 -0.87 12.33 -9.42
C ARG A 32 0.41 11.74 -10.01
N PRO A 33 1.31 11.15 -9.20
CA PRO A 33 2.45 10.46 -9.79
C PRO A 33 1.92 9.45 -10.80
N GLU A 34 2.44 9.49 -12.03
CA GLU A 34 2.13 8.49 -13.04
C GLU A 34 2.45 7.12 -12.42
N LEU A 35 1.48 6.20 -12.47
CA LEU A 35 1.70 4.82 -12.07
C LEU A 35 2.89 4.28 -12.88
N PRO A 36 3.69 3.34 -12.31
CA PRO A 36 4.75 2.71 -13.08
C PRO A 36 4.19 2.09 -14.37
N PRO A 37 4.91 2.16 -15.51
CA PRO A 37 4.47 1.53 -16.75
C PRO A 37 4.25 0.03 -16.52
N SER A 38 3.10 -0.48 -16.94
CA SER A 38 2.61 -1.85 -16.63
C SER A 38 2.20 -2.66 -17.86
N ALA A 39 2.44 -2.12 -19.06
CA ALA A 39 2.09 -2.79 -20.30
C ALA A 39 2.92 -4.06 -20.51
N SER A 40 2.30 -5.13 -21.00
CA SER A 40 2.95 -6.41 -21.25
C SER A 40 2.21 -7.18 -22.34
N ASP A 41 2.95 -7.68 -23.33
CA ASP A 41 2.52 -8.67 -24.31
C ASP A 41 2.67 -10.12 -23.79
N LEU A 42 3.29 -10.29 -22.61
CA LEU A 42 3.32 -11.54 -21.86
C LEU A 42 2.00 -11.73 -21.09
N LEU A 43 1.14 -12.60 -21.63
CA LEU A 43 -0.21 -12.86 -21.14
C LEU A 43 -0.26 -14.13 -20.27
N LEU A 44 0.24 -14.06 -19.03
CA LEU A 44 0.26 -15.19 -18.09
C LEU A 44 -1.11 -15.45 -17.43
N MET A 45 -1.86 -14.38 -17.16
CA MET A 45 -3.15 -14.42 -16.46
C MET A 45 -4.35 -14.63 -17.43
N LYS A 46 -4.18 -15.34 -18.56
CA LYS A 46 -5.28 -15.52 -19.54
C LYS A 46 -6.50 -16.22 -18.96
N SER A 47 -6.28 -17.25 -18.15
CA SER A 47 -7.33 -18.11 -17.59
C SER A 47 -7.82 -17.69 -16.21
N ALA A 48 -7.26 -16.63 -15.64
CA ALA A 48 -7.58 -16.20 -14.28
C ALA A 48 -7.41 -14.69 -14.12
N THR A 49 -8.28 -14.07 -13.36
CA THR A 49 -8.23 -12.65 -13.01
C THR A 49 -8.20 -12.55 -11.50
N LEU A 50 -7.34 -11.67 -10.95
CA LEU A 50 -7.38 -11.37 -9.52
C LEU A 50 -8.82 -11.04 -9.10
N CYS A 51 -9.17 -11.38 -7.86
CA CYS A 51 -10.54 -11.30 -7.34
C CYS A 51 -11.53 -12.36 -7.85
N ASP A 52 -11.12 -13.29 -8.71
CA ASP A 52 -11.96 -14.42 -9.06
C ASP A 52 -12.27 -15.33 -7.88
N ARG A 53 -13.44 -15.96 -7.91
CA ARG A 53 -13.80 -16.99 -6.94
C ARG A 53 -13.28 -18.35 -7.37
N LYS A 54 -12.70 -19.08 -6.41
CA LYS A 54 -12.13 -20.41 -6.58
C LYS A 54 -13.03 -21.40 -7.33
N PRO A 55 -14.35 -21.53 -7.04
CA PRO A 55 -15.20 -22.47 -7.78
C PRO A 55 -15.27 -22.18 -9.29
N ARG A 56 -15.26 -20.90 -9.68
CA ARG A 56 -15.28 -20.46 -11.08
C ARG A 56 -14.02 -20.93 -11.82
N LEU A 57 -12.85 -20.77 -11.19
CA LEU A 57 -11.58 -21.16 -11.78
C LEU A 57 -11.40 -22.68 -11.83
N ILE A 58 -11.78 -23.39 -10.76
CA ILE A 58 -11.77 -24.86 -10.77
C ILE A 58 -12.67 -25.41 -11.90
N GLN A 59 -13.81 -24.76 -12.15
CA GLN A 59 -14.67 -25.11 -13.28
C GLN A 59 -13.99 -24.85 -14.62
N ALA A 60 -13.31 -23.71 -14.78
CA ALA A 60 -12.59 -23.39 -16.01
C ALA A 60 -11.39 -24.33 -16.27
N TRP A 61 -10.79 -24.89 -15.22
CA TRP A 61 -9.67 -25.84 -15.30
C TRP A 61 -10.09 -27.30 -15.36
N GLN A 62 -11.39 -27.60 -15.52
CA GLN A 62 -11.89 -28.98 -15.58
C GLN A 62 -11.10 -29.82 -16.60
N GLY A 63 -10.55 -30.95 -16.15
CA GLY A 63 -9.74 -31.86 -16.95
C GLY A 63 -8.22 -31.66 -16.84
N ARG A 64 -7.75 -30.56 -16.22
CA ARG A 64 -6.33 -30.36 -15.91
C ARG A 64 -5.97 -31.04 -14.58
N PRO A 65 -4.84 -31.77 -14.49
CA PRO A 65 -4.34 -32.24 -13.20
C PRO A 65 -3.88 -31.05 -12.36
N ILE A 66 -4.55 -30.80 -11.24
CA ILE A 66 -4.21 -29.74 -10.30
C ILE A 66 -3.67 -30.33 -9.00
N GLN A 67 -2.67 -29.69 -8.41
CA GLN A 67 -2.19 -30.00 -7.06
C GLN A 67 -2.71 -28.94 -6.10
N ARG A 68 -3.12 -29.34 -4.89
CA ARG A 68 -3.64 -28.44 -3.88
C ARG A 68 -2.83 -28.53 -2.61
N GLU A 69 -2.41 -27.40 -2.08
CA GLU A 69 -1.62 -27.30 -0.86
C GLU A 69 -2.18 -26.21 0.05
N ALA A 70 -2.00 -26.38 1.36
CA ALA A 70 -2.36 -25.33 2.32
C ALA A 70 -1.42 -24.12 2.15
N TRP A 71 -2.00 -22.92 2.14
CA TRP A 71 -1.25 -21.67 2.08
C TRP A 71 -1.70 -20.73 3.20
N GLY A 72 -1.12 -20.92 4.39
CA GLY A 72 -1.59 -20.28 5.62
C GLY A 72 -3.03 -20.70 5.96
N SER A 73 -3.95 -19.74 6.02
CA SER A 73 -5.39 -19.99 6.16
C SER A 73 -6.12 -20.24 4.84
N GLY A 74 -5.43 -20.07 3.71
CA GLY A 74 -5.95 -20.23 2.36
C GLY A 74 -5.45 -21.49 1.68
N GLU A 75 -5.48 -21.49 0.35
CA GLU A 75 -5.09 -22.62 -0.49
C GLU A 75 -4.23 -22.15 -1.66
N GLU A 76 -3.16 -22.90 -1.96
CA GLU A 76 -2.42 -22.80 -3.20
C GLU A 76 -2.88 -23.92 -4.14
N ILE A 77 -3.26 -23.57 -5.36
CA ILE A 77 -3.51 -24.51 -6.45
C ILE A 77 -2.39 -24.40 -7.47
N ARG A 78 -1.74 -25.52 -7.79
CA ARG A 78 -0.64 -25.56 -8.76
C ARG A 78 -0.99 -26.36 -10.01
N ILE A 79 -0.51 -25.85 -11.15
CA ILE A 79 -0.54 -26.51 -12.46
C ILE A 79 0.92 -26.67 -12.91
N PRO A 80 1.47 -27.89 -12.94
CA PRO A 80 2.85 -28.13 -13.34
C PRO A 80 3.12 -27.75 -14.80
N ARG A 81 4.37 -27.36 -15.09
CA ARG A 81 4.83 -26.93 -16.42
C ARG A 81 4.37 -27.79 -17.59
N GLY A 82 4.41 -29.12 -17.46
CA GLY A 82 4.02 -30.05 -18.55
C GLY A 82 2.54 -29.98 -18.95
N GLN A 83 1.73 -29.21 -18.22
CA GLN A 83 0.28 -29.10 -18.37
C GLN A 83 -0.19 -27.63 -18.37
N SER A 84 0.76 -26.69 -18.33
CA SER A 84 0.52 -25.25 -18.25
C SER A 84 0.49 -24.62 -19.64
N ASP A 85 -0.42 -23.66 -19.83
CA ASP A 85 -0.49 -22.85 -21.06
C ASP A 85 0.66 -21.83 -21.12
N SER A 86 1.23 -21.45 -19.97
CA SER A 86 2.36 -20.53 -19.86
C SER A 86 3.71 -21.17 -20.21
N SER A 87 3.77 -22.50 -20.36
CA SER A 87 5.03 -23.26 -20.45
C SER A 87 5.95 -23.13 -19.22
N GLY A 88 5.41 -22.69 -18.08
CA GLY A 88 6.06 -22.62 -16.76
C GLY A 88 5.19 -23.28 -15.67
N ASP A 89 5.69 -23.36 -14.44
CA ASP A 89 4.88 -23.81 -13.30
C ASP A 89 3.96 -22.68 -12.84
N GLU A 90 2.66 -22.95 -12.74
CA GLU A 90 1.65 -21.97 -12.33
C GLU A 90 1.17 -22.27 -10.91
N SER A 91 1.12 -21.24 -10.07
CA SER A 91 0.55 -21.28 -8.73
C SER A 91 -0.51 -20.19 -8.58
N TYR A 92 -1.69 -20.56 -8.10
CA TYR A 92 -2.80 -19.65 -7.82
C TYR A 92 -3.13 -19.68 -6.34
N PHE A 93 -3.13 -18.50 -5.70
CA PHE A 93 -3.26 -18.36 -4.26
C PHE A 93 -4.62 -17.81 -3.89
N PHE A 94 -5.37 -18.60 -3.13
CA PHE A 94 -6.69 -18.25 -2.64
C PHE A 94 -6.62 -17.93 -1.16
N ASP A 95 -7.33 -16.88 -0.73
CA ASP A 95 -7.55 -16.64 0.69
C ASP A 95 -8.57 -17.65 1.29
N GLN A 96 -8.87 -17.49 2.57
CA GLN A 96 -9.81 -18.38 3.27
C GLN A 96 -11.25 -18.27 2.74
N ASP A 97 -11.61 -17.19 2.06
CA ASP A 97 -12.93 -16.99 1.44
C ASP A 97 -12.97 -17.48 -0.01
N GLY A 98 -11.88 -18.13 -0.48
CA GLY A 98 -11.74 -18.62 -1.84
C GLY A 98 -11.63 -17.52 -2.88
N LEU A 99 -11.17 -16.32 -2.50
CA LEU A 99 -10.86 -15.23 -3.42
C LEU A 99 -9.44 -15.41 -3.98
N LEU A 100 -9.24 -15.28 -5.29
CA LEU A 100 -7.92 -15.31 -5.90
C LEU A 100 -7.18 -14.01 -5.56
N VAL A 101 -6.23 -14.09 -4.65
CA VAL A 101 -5.47 -12.92 -4.15
C VAL A 101 -4.12 -12.76 -4.83
N GLY A 102 -3.67 -13.80 -5.53
CA GLY A 102 -2.52 -13.68 -6.42
C GLY A 102 -2.18 -14.94 -7.18
N ALA A 103 -1.21 -14.82 -8.06
CA ALA A 103 -0.66 -15.89 -8.87
C ALA A 103 0.87 -15.76 -8.98
N LEU A 104 1.55 -16.87 -9.16
CA LEU A 104 2.99 -16.96 -9.37
C LEU A 104 3.26 -17.91 -10.53
N PHE A 105 4.05 -17.44 -11.50
CA PHE A 105 4.51 -18.20 -12.65
C PHE A 105 6.01 -18.35 -12.55
N GLN A 106 6.52 -19.58 -12.65
CA GLN A 106 7.94 -19.86 -12.49
C GLN A 106 8.49 -20.58 -13.72
N PHE A 107 9.67 -20.13 -14.16
CA PHE A 107 10.37 -20.65 -15.33
C PHE A 107 11.79 -21.06 -14.91
N PRO A 108 11.99 -22.26 -14.33
CA PRO A 108 13.30 -22.69 -13.85
C PRO A 108 14.40 -22.71 -14.92
N ALA A 109 14.02 -22.87 -16.19
CA ALA A 109 14.94 -22.83 -17.33
C ALA A 109 15.16 -21.41 -17.90
N GLY A 110 14.45 -20.40 -17.40
CA GLY A 110 14.33 -19.08 -18.00
C GLY A 110 13.33 -19.06 -19.17
N LEU A 111 12.47 -18.06 -19.20
CA LEU A 111 11.67 -17.71 -20.38
C LEU A 111 12.38 -16.58 -21.13
N ASP A 112 12.74 -16.83 -22.38
CA ASP A 112 13.34 -15.83 -23.26
C ASP A 112 12.38 -14.67 -23.52
N LEU A 113 12.86 -13.44 -23.28
CA LEU A 113 12.08 -12.22 -23.46
C LEU A 113 12.24 -11.56 -24.82
N GLU A 114 13.09 -12.08 -25.72
CA GLU A 114 13.25 -11.55 -27.08
C GLU A 114 11.90 -11.33 -27.80
N PRO A 115 10.93 -12.29 -27.76
CA PRO A 115 9.64 -12.16 -28.45
C PRO A 115 8.67 -11.14 -27.82
N TYR A 116 8.94 -10.67 -26.60
CA TYR A 116 8.03 -9.86 -25.78
C TYR A 116 8.44 -8.39 -25.76
N SER A 117 8.33 -7.74 -26.92
CA SER A 117 8.78 -6.36 -27.14
C SER A 117 8.12 -5.33 -26.22
N VAL A 118 6.82 -5.49 -25.92
CA VAL A 118 6.09 -4.56 -25.04
C VAL A 118 6.60 -4.69 -23.61
N LEU A 119 6.74 -5.92 -23.11
CA LEU A 119 7.29 -6.14 -21.78
C LEU A 119 8.73 -5.62 -21.67
N ARG A 120 9.59 -5.86 -22.67
CA ARG A 120 10.97 -5.36 -22.66
C ARG A 120 11.03 -3.82 -22.62
N GLN A 121 10.17 -3.14 -23.36
CA GLN A 121 10.07 -1.68 -23.29
C GLN A 121 9.65 -1.22 -21.89
N THR A 122 8.59 -1.81 -21.33
CA THR A 122 8.14 -1.51 -19.96
C THR A 122 9.27 -1.70 -18.94
N LEU A 123 9.99 -2.82 -19.00
CA LEU A 123 11.11 -3.10 -18.09
C LEU A 123 12.26 -2.09 -18.22
N ALA A 124 12.53 -1.57 -19.43
CA ALA A 124 13.57 -0.58 -19.67
C ALA A 124 13.22 0.80 -19.07
N GLU A 125 11.93 1.11 -18.91
CA GLU A 125 11.44 2.35 -18.29
C GLU A 125 11.39 2.25 -16.74
N LEU A 126 11.37 1.02 -16.21
CA LEU A 126 11.33 0.77 -14.77
C LEU A 126 12.72 0.80 -14.14
N LYS A 127 12.79 1.34 -12.93
CA LYS A 127 13.96 1.18 -12.07
C LYS A 127 13.84 -0.16 -11.32
N PRO A 128 14.89 -1.01 -11.31
CA PRO A 128 14.90 -2.20 -10.47
C PRO A 128 14.63 -1.85 -9.01
N VAL A 129 13.82 -2.67 -8.34
CA VAL A 129 13.59 -2.59 -6.90
C VAL A 129 14.90 -2.99 -6.21
N VAL A 130 15.43 -2.09 -5.37
CA VAL A 130 16.67 -2.35 -4.62
C VAL A 130 16.36 -3.30 -3.47
N GLU A 131 16.46 -4.60 -3.74
CA GLU A 131 16.61 -5.64 -2.73
C GLU A 131 18.00 -6.25 -2.93
N LEU A 132 18.87 -6.11 -1.92
CA LEU A 132 20.30 -6.40 -2.01
C LEU A 132 20.63 -7.73 -2.73
N TYR A 133 21.51 -7.61 -3.73
CA TYR A 133 22.39 -8.63 -4.32
C TYR A 133 21.96 -10.09 -4.15
N LEU A 134 21.41 -10.67 -5.22
CA LEU A 134 21.15 -12.11 -5.31
C LEU A 134 22.44 -12.92 -5.07
N ASN A 135 22.38 -13.90 -4.15
CA ASN A 135 23.30 -15.04 -4.18
C ASN A 135 22.64 -16.35 -3.71
N VAL A 136 22.04 -17.06 -4.69
CA VAL A 136 21.48 -18.43 -4.63
C VAL A 136 22.35 -19.50 -3.96
N PRO A 137 23.28 -20.16 -4.68
CA PRO A 137 24.62 -19.62 -4.89
C PRO A 137 24.89 -19.39 -6.39
N ALA A 138 24.92 -18.12 -6.77
CA ALA A 138 24.94 -17.57 -8.13
C ALA A 138 23.77 -18.03 -9.01
N VAL A 139 22.54 -17.92 -8.48
CA VAL A 139 21.21 -18.34 -8.99
C VAL A 139 21.10 -19.83 -9.38
N THR A 140 22.19 -20.47 -9.82
CA THR A 140 22.81 -21.75 -9.42
C THR A 140 23.25 -22.57 -10.64
N LYS A 141 24.27 -22.21 -11.43
CA LYS A 141 25.53 -21.49 -11.24
C LYS A 141 25.95 -21.06 -12.66
N ARG A 142 26.49 -19.87 -12.90
CA ARG A 142 27.71 -19.65 -13.72
C ARG A 142 27.97 -18.16 -13.97
N GLU A 143 28.57 -17.58 -12.93
CA GLU A 143 29.68 -16.60 -12.97
C GLU A 143 29.44 -15.26 -13.69
N ASN A 144 29.74 -14.17 -12.95
CA ASN A 144 29.38 -12.76 -13.15
C ASN A 144 27.89 -12.45 -12.89
N LEU A 145 27.59 -12.25 -11.61
CA LEU A 145 26.28 -12.00 -11.00
C LEU A 145 25.78 -10.54 -11.13
N ASP A 146 26.10 -9.82 -12.20
CA ASP A 146 25.76 -8.39 -12.27
C ASP A 146 24.32 -8.08 -12.71
N ALA A 147 23.51 -9.05 -13.17
CA ALA A 147 22.27 -8.72 -13.88
C ALA A 147 21.03 -9.54 -13.48
N SER A 148 20.79 -9.80 -12.20
CA SER A 148 19.44 -10.20 -11.77
C SER A 148 18.70 -9.01 -11.16
N ALA A 149 17.53 -8.69 -11.70
CA ALA A 149 16.76 -7.53 -11.31
C ALA A 149 15.31 -7.91 -11.02
N LEU A 150 14.77 -7.36 -9.94
CA LEU A 150 13.35 -7.40 -9.66
C LEU A 150 12.74 -6.10 -10.14
N TYR A 151 11.76 -6.20 -11.03
CA TYR A 151 10.98 -5.06 -11.48
C TYR A 151 9.59 -5.14 -10.87
N GLU A 152 9.06 -4.00 -10.44
CA GLU A 152 7.71 -3.88 -9.89
C GLU A 152 6.90 -2.90 -10.74
N THR A 153 5.67 -3.29 -11.02
CA THR A 153 4.69 -2.48 -11.73
C THR A 153 3.28 -2.81 -11.23
N GLY A 154 2.23 -2.23 -11.80
CA GLY A 154 0.87 -2.58 -11.44
C GLY A 154 -0.16 -1.49 -11.69
N THR A 155 -1.20 -1.49 -10.85
CA THR A 155 -2.29 -0.52 -10.85
C THR A 155 -2.44 0.08 -9.46
N GLU A 156 -3.45 0.94 -9.24
CA GLU A 156 -3.78 1.45 -7.90
C GLU A 156 -4.19 0.34 -6.89
N THR A 157 -4.41 -0.90 -7.34
CA THR A 157 -4.94 -1.99 -6.52
C THR A 157 -4.17 -3.30 -6.63
N THR A 158 -3.17 -3.36 -7.51
CA THR A 158 -2.48 -4.60 -7.84
C THR A 158 -1.00 -4.36 -8.03
N THR A 159 -0.18 -5.28 -7.53
CA THR A 159 1.26 -5.29 -7.71
C THR A 159 1.64 -6.47 -8.60
N THR A 160 2.45 -6.21 -9.62
CA THR A 160 3.06 -7.22 -10.48
C THR A 160 4.57 -7.13 -10.35
N ARG A 161 5.24 -8.27 -10.18
CA ARG A 161 6.69 -8.34 -10.06
C ARG A 161 7.30 -9.31 -11.05
N TYR A 162 8.41 -8.91 -11.66
CA TYR A 162 9.18 -9.72 -12.61
C TYR A 162 10.60 -9.92 -12.10
N LEU A 163 11.01 -11.17 -11.89
CA LEU A 163 12.39 -11.54 -11.61
C LEU A 163 13.11 -11.86 -12.92
N ILE A 164 13.98 -10.97 -13.34
CA ILE A 164 14.72 -11.03 -14.60
C ILE A 164 16.18 -11.41 -14.34
N LEU A 165 16.75 -12.19 -15.24
CA LEU A 165 18.17 -12.56 -15.29
C LEU A 165 18.78 -12.13 -16.62
N GLY A 166 19.98 -11.56 -16.60
CA GLY A 166 20.75 -11.15 -17.78
C GLY A 166 20.58 -9.67 -18.13
N ASP A 167 21.39 -9.22 -19.09
CA ASP A 167 21.35 -7.86 -19.63
C ASP A 167 20.08 -7.66 -20.51
N PRO A 168 19.67 -6.41 -20.81
CA PRO A 168 18.46 -6.14 -21.60
C PRO A 168 18.39 -6.85 -22.97
N ASP A 169 19.55 -7.18 -23.55
CA ASP A 169 19.68 -7.87 -24.85
C ASP A 169 19.61 -9.41 -24.74
N SER A 170 19.70 -9.97 -23.53
CA SER A 170 19.63 -11.43 -23.27
C SER A 170 18.76 -11.75 -22.05
N ALA A 171 17.75 -10.92 -21.80
CA ALA A 171 16.92 -10.99 -20.59
C ALA A 171 16.05 -12.26 -20.58
N SER A 172 16.12 -12.99 -19.47
CA SER A 172 15.29 -14.16 -19.22
C SER A 172 14.42 -13.94 -17.98
N LEU A 173 13.12 -14.21 -18.08
CA LEU A 173 12.21 -14.20 -16.95
C LEU A 173 12.32 -15.52 -16.16
N LEU A 174 12.60 -15.42 -14.87
CA LEU A 174 12.63 -16.58 -13.96
C LEU A 174 11.32 -16.75 -13.21
N ALA A 175 10.69 -15.65 -12.82
CA ALA A 175 9.40 -15.69 -12.14
C ALA A 175 8.62 -14.39 -12.35
N ALA A 176 7.30 -14.51 -12.46
CA ALA A 176 6.38 -13.38 -12.41
C ALA A 176 5.34 -13.62 -11.31
N SER A 177 5.14 -12.65 -10.42
CA SER A 177 4.03 -12.69 -9.45
C SER A 177 3.04 -11.56 -9.68
N PHE A 178 1.77 -11.87 -9.50
CA PHE A 178 0.64 -10.95 -9.60
C PHE A 178 -0.11 -11.03 -8.27
N ALA A 179 -0.34 -9.90 -7.62
CA ALA A 179 -1.01 -9.87 -6.33
C ALA A 179 -1.92 -8.65 -6.23
N ILE A 180 -3.00 -8.81 -5.47
CA ILE A 180 -3.71 -7.66 -4.91
C ILE A 180 -2.78 -7.02 -3.87
N ASP A 181 -2.69 -5.69 -3.81
CA ASP A 181 -1.62 -5.01 -3.05
C ASP A 181 -1.47 -5.44 -1.59
N PRO A 182 -2.53 -5.68 -0.79
CA PRO A 182 -2.37 -6.14 0.59
C PRO A 182 -1.64 -7.49 0.69
N TYR A 183 -1.66 -8.30 -0.36
CA TYR A 183 -0.98 -9.60 -0.45
C TYR A 183 0.38 -9.53 -1.15
N ALA A 184 0.78 -8.39 -1.72
CA ALA A 184 2.01 -8.28 -2.53
C ALA A 184 3.25 -8.75 -1.77
N ALA A 185 3.41 -8.36 -0.50
CA ALA A 185 4.54 -8.80 0.32
C ALA A 185 4.51 -10.32 0.61
N LEU A 186 3.34 -10.96 0.65
CA LEU A 186 3.21 -12.41 0.87
C LEU A 186 3.54 -13.23 -0.38
N LEU A 187 3.46 -12.59 -1.54
CA LEU A 187 3.72 -13.15 -2.86
C LEU A 187 4.99 -12.57 -3.51
N ASN A 188 5.90 -12.06 -2.68
CA ASN A 188 7.22 -11.65 -3.14
C ASN A 188 8.01 -12.88 -3.61
N VAL A 189 8.45 -12.86 -4.86
CA VAL A 189 9.23 -13.93 -5.51
C VAL A 189 10.53 -14.26 -4.77
N TYR A 190 11.07 -13.34 -3.97
CA TYR A 190 12.26 -13.57 -3.15
C TYR A 190 12.01 -14.33 -1.84
N ARG A 191 10.76 -14.67 -1.52
CA ARG A 191 10.51 -15.55 -0.37
C ARG A 191 11.17 -16.90 -0.59
N LYS A 192 11.83 -17.40 0.45
CA LYS A 192 12.55 -18.69 0.45
C LYS A 192 11.72 -19.83 -0.14
N GLN A 193 10.42 -19.87 0.17
CA GLN A 193 9.49 -20.91 -0.29
C GLN A 193 9.29 -20.92 -1.81
N PHE A 194 9.46 -19.78 -2.49
CA PHE A 194 9.30 -19.64 -3.93
C PHE A 194 10.65 -19.77 -4.65
N LEU A 195 11.70 -19.16 -4.10
CA LEU A 195 13.06 -19.30 -4.62
C LEU A 195 13.54 -20.76 -4.64
N SER A 196 13.21 -21.55 -3.61
CA SER A 196 13.60 -22.96 -3.55
C SER A 196 12.99 -23.81 -4.67
N ARG A 197 11.88 -23.36 -5.28
CA ARG A 197 11.22 -24.03 -6.40
C ARG A 197 11.93 -23.80 -7.73
N LEU A 198 12.67 -22.69 -7.86
CA LEU A 198 13.46 -22.38 -9.05
C LEU A 198 14.73 -23.25 -9.15
N VAL A 199 15.21 -23.78 -8.02
CA VAL A 199 16.42 -24.59 -7.95
C VAL A 199 16.02 -26.08 -8.02
N SER A 200 16.49 -26.82 -9.03
CA SER A 200 16.30 -28.27 -9.07
C SER A 200 17.14 -28.91 -7.95
N VAL A 201 16.55 -29.21 -6.80
CA VAL A 201 17.25 -29.97 -5.75
C VAL A 201 17.32 -31.42 -6.19
N LYS A 202 18.46 -31.85 -6.77
CA LYS A 202 18.85 -33.26 -6.68
C LYS A 202 18.90 -33.59 -5.18
N LYS A 203 18.06 -34.53 -4.74
CA LYS A 203 18.14 -35.12 -3.40
C LYS A 203 19.57 -35.60 -3.18
N ASP A 204 20.36 -34.90 -2.37
CA ASP A 204 21.52 -35.51 -1.75
C ASP A 204 21.88 -34.88 -0.39
N THR A 205 22.04 -35.80 0.57
CA THR A 205 22.70 -35.73 1.89
C THR A 205 22.56 -34.46 2.76
N GLY A 206 21.69 -34.55 3.77
CA GLY A 206 22.07 -34.33 5.18
C GLY A 206 22.46 -32.93 5.68
N GLY A 207 22.51 -31.90 4.84
CA GLY A 207 22.79 -30.52 5.27
C GLY A 207 21.52 -29.70 5.39
N LYS A 208 21.19 -29.18 6.58
CA LYS A 208 20.13 -28.16 6.72
C LYS A 208 20.51 -26.94 5.85
N PRO A 209 19.65 -26.49 4.91
CA PRO A 209 19.94 -25.31 4.11
C PRO A 209 20.06 -24.09 5.04
N THR A 210 21.26 -23.53 5.15
CA THR A 210 21.55 -22.31 5.90
C THR A 210 20.80 -21.15 5.26
N ALA A 211 19.97 -20.50 6.08
CA ALA A 211 19.03 -19.48 5.65
C ALA A 211 19.74 -18.13 5.46
N VAL A 212 19.55 -17.49 4.32
CA VAL A 212 19.61 -16.02 4.23
C VAL A 212 18.23 -15.54 4.67
N PRO A 213 18.09 -14.81 5.80
CA PRO A 213 16.80 -14.27 6.21
C PRO A 213 16.38 -13.21 5.19
N GLY A 214 15.28 -13.46 4.46
CA GLY A 214 14.60 -12.39 3.73
C GLY A 214 14.08 -11.37 4.75
N TYR A 215 14.03 -10.09 4.35
CA TYR A 215 13.58 -8.99 5.21
C TYR A 215 12.11 -9.15 5.67
N GLU A 216 11.38 -10.12 5.13
CA GLU A 216 9.93 -10.32 5.25
C GLU A 216 9.47 -11.28 6.37
N ASP A 217 10.38 -11.96 7.08
CA ASP A 217 10.01 -12.99 8.07
C ASP A 217 9.99 -12.48 9.53
N LYS A 218 9.78 -11.18 9.76
CA LYS A 218 9.70 -10.64 11.14
C LYS A 218 8.35 -10.88 11.80
N GLU A 219 7.32 -11.14 11.02
CA GLU A 219 5.94 -11.29 11.49
C GLU A 219 5.37 -12.66 11.16
N PRO A 220 4.45 -13.19 11.99
CA PRO A 220 3.77 -14.44 11.69
C PRO A 220 3.02 -14.36 10.37
N PHE A 221 3.33 -15.27 9.44
CA PHE A 221 2.75 -15.30 8.09
C PHE A 221 1.20 -15.23 8.11
N ILE A 222 0.55 -16.02 8.99
CA ILE A 222 -0.92 -16.05 9.07
C ILE A 222 -1.46 -14.71 9.60
N ALA A 223 -0.75 -14.01 10.49
CA ALA A 223 -1.17 -12.68 10.97
C ALA A 223 -1.16 -11.67 9.81
N LEU A 224 -0.08 -11.65 9.02
CA LEU A 224 0.02 -10.82 7.82
C LEU A 224 -1.08 -11.17 6.79
N GLN A 225 -1.33 -12.46 6.57
CA GLN A 225 -2.34 -12.92 5.62
C GLN A 225 -3.76 -12.52 6.02
N GLN A 226 -4.09 -12.60 7.31
CA GLN A 226 -5.40 -12.19 7.83
C GLN A 226 -5.56 -10.66 7.84
N PHE A 227 -4.47 -9.93 8.07
CA PHE A 227 -4.46 -8.48 7.94
C PHE A 227 -4.71 -8.04 6.49
N ALA A 228 -4.00 -8.67 5.54
CA ALA A 228 -4.19 -8.44 4.10
C ALA A 228 -5.63 -8.72 3.64
N ARG A 229 -6.22 -9.80 4.16
CA ARG A 229 -7.65 -10.10 3.95
C ARG A 229 -8.54 -8.97 4.46
N GLY A 230 -8.27 -8.49 5.68
CA GLY A 230 -9.00 -7.39 6.29
C GLY A 230 -8.95 -6.12 5.44
N GLU A 231 -7.76 -5.76 4.95
CA GLU A 231 -7.55 -4.58 4.08
C GLU A 231 -8.24 -4.70 2.73
N THR A 232 -8.12 -5.87 2.10
CA THR A 232 -8.77 -6.17 0.81
C THR A 232 -10.28 -5.92 0.90
N ALA A 233 -10.91 -6.38 1.98
CA ALA A 233 -12.34 -6.19 2.22
C ALA A 233 -12.69 -4.76 2.66
N GLN A 234 -11.89 -4.14 3.54
CA GLN A 234 -12.17 -2.79 4.03
C GLN A 234 -12.11 -1.74 2.92
N LEU A 235 -11.16 -1.88 2.02
CA LEU A 235 -10.90 -0.90 0.96
C LEU A 235 -11.64 -1.23 -0.34
N GLY A 236 -12.15 -2.45 -0.49
CA GLY A 236 -12.94 -2.85 -1.65
C GLY A 236 -12.09 -3.18 -2.88
N TYR A 237 -10.92 -3.78 -2.67
CA TYR A 237 -10.00 -4.16 -3.77
C TYR A 237 -10.65 -5.11 -4.79
N CYS A 238 -11.65 -5.89 -4.36
CA CYS A 238 -12.36 -6.86 -5.18
C CYS A 238 -13.87 -6.57 -5.31
N GLY A 239 -14.25 -5.30 -5.30
CA GLY A 239 -15.63 -4.85 -5.47
C GLY A 239 -16.11 -4.01 -4.29
N THR A 240 -17.26 -4.36 -3.73
CA THR A 240 -17.83 -3.57 -2.63
C THR A 240 -17.07 -3.79 -1.33
N ARG A 241 -16.92 -2.73 -0.53
CA ARG A 241 -16.36 -2.81 0.81
C ARG A 241 -17.21 -3.73 1.68
N ASP A 242 -16.55 -4.57 2.49
CA ASP A 242 -17.20 -5.48 3.43
C ASP A 242 -16.59 -5.31 4.82
N SER A 243 -17.30 -4.58 5.69
CA SER A 243 -16.84 -4.33 7.06
C SER A 243 -16.86 -5.57 7.94
N ALA A 244 -17.66 -6.60 7.61
CA ALA A 244 -17.72 -7.85 8.37
C ALA A 244 -16.47 -8.70 8.13
N ILE A 245 -16.11 -8.92 6.86
CA ILE A 245 -14.87 -9.59 6.47
C ILE A 245 -13.66 -8.80 6.97
N ALA A 246 -13.69 -7.47 6.88
CA ALA A 246 -12.62 -6.61 7.39
C ALA A 246 -12.37 -6.84 8.89
N ALA A 247 -13.41 -6.76 9.72
CA ALA A 247 -13.28 -6.93 11.16
C ALA A 247 -12.82 -8.35 11.54
N ASP A 248 -13.36 -9.38 10.87
CA ASP A 248 -12.92 -10.76 11.09
C ASP A 248 -11.44 -10.96 10.73
N GLY A 249 -10.98 -10.41 9.60
CA GLY A 249 -9.57 -10.46 9.18
C GLY A 249 -8.64 -9.79 10.19
N TYR A 250 -8.92 -8.56 10.60
CA TYR A 250 -8.08 -7.85 11.57
C TYR A 250 -8.10 -8.50 12.96
N SER A 251 -9.27 -8.97 13.42
CA SER A 251 -9.38 -9.69 14.69
C SER A 251 -8.54 -10.97 14.68
N ARG A 252 -8.61 -11.76 13.61
CA ARG A 252 -7.78 -12.97 13.45
C ARG A 252 -6.29 -12.63 13.39
N ALA A 253 -5.92 -11.55 12.69
CA ALA A 253 -4.54 -11.10 12.64
C ALA A 253 -3.99 -10.79 14.05
N LEU A 254 -4.75 -10.07 14.87
CA LEU A 254 -4.41 -9.76 16.26
C LEU A 254 -4.32 -11.02 17.14
N VAL A 255 -5.22 -11.98 16.97
CA VAL A 255 -5.18 -13.27 17.70
C VAL A 255 -3.94 -14.10 17.35
N ARG A 256 -3.47 -14.04 16.10
CA ARG A 256 -2.21 -14.70 15.69
C ARG A 256 -0.97 -13.98 16.22
N GLY A 257 -1.12 -12.71 16.56
CA GLY A 257 -0.10 -11.86 17.15
C GLY A 257 0.82 -11.24 16.12
N PHE A 258 1.24 -10.01 16.38
CA PHE A 258 2.39 -9.38 15.74
C PHE A 258 3.53 -9.23 16.74
N THR A 259 4.76 -9.32 16.26
CA THR A 259 5.96 -9.09 17.07
C THR A 259 6.26 -7.61 17.19
N ASP A 260 5.97 -6.81 16.17
CA ASP A 260 6.06 -5.35 16.21
C ASP A 260 4.81 -4.72 16.86
N PRO A 261 4.96 -3.99 17.97
CA PRO A 261 3.86 -3.23 18.58
C PRO A 261 3.21 -2.24 17.60
N SER A 262 3.95 -1.77 16.61
CA SER A 262 3.44 -0.84 15.59
C SER A 262 2.43 -1.49 14.67
N ARG A 263 2.68 -2.73 14.25
CA ARG A 263 1.71 -3.52 13.46
C ARG A 263 0.49 -3.89 14.31
N SER A 264 0.70 -4.23 15.58
CA SER A 264 -0.43 -4.44 16.50
C SER A 264 -1.29 -3.18 16.65
N ALA A 265 -0.67 -2.01 16.81
CA ALA A 265 -1.37 -0.73 16.90
C ALA A 265 -2.16 -0.43 15.63
N GLU A 266 -1.57 -0.67 14.46
CA GLU A 266 -2.24 -0.51 13.18
C GLU A 266 -3.43 -1.49 13.02
N ALA A 267 -3.27 -2.76 13.39
CA ALA A 267 -4.36 -3.73 13.33
C ALA A 267 -5.53 -3.38 14.26
N HIS A 268 -5.26 -2.89 15.47
CA HIS A 268 -6.29 -2.35 16.36
C HIS A 268 -6.98 -1.12 15.73
N HIS A 269 -6.23 -0.21 15.11
CA HIS A 269 -6.81 0.95 14.42
C HIS A 269 -7.74 0.54 13.28
N LYS A 270 -7.30 -0.37 12.41
CA LYS A 270 -8.09 -0.86 11.28
C LYS A 270 -9.32 -1.65 11.73
N LEU A 271 -9.19 -2.48 12.77
CA LEU A 271 -10.32 -3.18 13.39
C LEU A 271 -11.34 -2.20 13.96
N GLY A 272 -10.89 -1.15 14.64
CA GLY A 272 -11.76 -0.08 15.13
C GLY A 272 -12.55 0.57 14.00
N LEU A 273 -11.91 0.87 12.87
CA LEU A 273 -12.59 1.43 11.69
C LEU A 273 -13.58 0.44 11.04
N ALA A 274 -13.24 -0.86 11.01
CA ALA A 274 -14.15 -1.89 10.53
C ALA A 274 -15.40 -1.99 11.43
N TYR A 275 -15.24 -1.84 12.75
CA TYR A 275 -16.38 -1.77 13.68
C TYR A 275 -17.22 -0.51 13.51
N VAL A 276 -16.63 0.65 13.23
CA VAL A 276 -17.39 1.86 12.84
C VAL A 276 -18.25 1.58 11.59
N GLY A 277 -17.68 0.92 10.58
CA GLY A 277 -18.42 0.53 9.37
C GLY A 277 -19.60 -0.43 9.64
N GLN A 278 -19.54 -1.20 10.73
CA GLN A 278 -20.64 -2.06 11.19
C GLN A 278 -21.63 -1.35 12.14
N GLY A 279 -21.42 -0.07 12.48
CA GLY A 279 -22.18 0.64 13.51
C GLY A 279 -21.87 0.19 14.95
N LYS A 280 -20.82 -0.60 15.17
CA LYS A 280 -20.41 -1.11 16.49
C LYS A 280 -19.47 -0.12 17.17
N LEU A 281 -20.03 1.01 17.61
CA LEU A 281 -19.26 2.14 18.13
C LEU A 281 -18.51 1.84 19.45
N GLU A 282 -19.13 1.12 20.38
CA GLU A 282 -18.47 0.74 21.65
C GLU A 282 -17.26 -0.18 21.43
N PRO A 283 -17.36 -1.28 20.64
CA PRO A 283 -16.19 -2.04 20.22
C PRO A 283 -15.15 -1.18 19.48
N ALA A 284 -15.56 -0.31 18.57
CA ALA A 284 -14.65 0.58 17.85
C ALA A 284 -13.82 1.46 18.79
N LYS A 285 -14.47 2.06 19.80
CA LYS A 285 -13.81 2.87 20.83
C LYS A 285 -12.73 2.07 21.55
N GLY A 286 -13.05 0.85 21.98
CA GLY A 286 -12.11 -0.04 22.67
C GLY A 286 -10.86 -0.34 21.83
N GLU A 287 -11.04 -0.67 20.55
CA GLU A 287 -9.92 -0.98 19.65
C GLU A 287 -9.05 0.26 19.36
N LEU A 288 -9.67 1.42 19.13
CA LEU A 288 -8.92 2.67 18.92
C LEU A 288 -8.13 3.09 20.17
N GLN A 289 -8.66 2.82 21.37
CA GLN A 289 -7.93 3.02 22.63
C GLN A 289 -6.74 2.05 22.76
N GLN A 290 -6.87 0.78 22.35
CA GLN A 290 -5.72 -0.14 22.33
C GLN A 290 -4.64 0.32 21.34
N ALA A 291 -5.04 0.78 20.15
CA ALA A 291 -4.11 1.36 19.18
C ALA A 291 -3.32 2.54 19.78
N LEU A 292 -3.99 3.44 20.51
CA LEU A 292 -3.34 4.57 21.18
C LEU A 292 -2.52 4.17 22.41
N LYS A 293 -2.86 3.07 23.09
CA LYS A 293 -2.04 2.53 24.17
C LYS A 293 -0.68 2.05 23.64
N LEU A 294 -0.68 1.41 22.47
CA LEU A 294 0.53 0.92 21.81
C LEU A 294 1.30 2.06 21.11
N GLN A 295 0.59 3.00 20.48
CA GLN A 295 1.18 4.17 19.83
C GLN A 295 0.44 5.48 20.22
N PRO A 296 0.85 6.14 21.31
CA PRO A 296 0.14 7.31 21.84
C PRO A 296 0.15 8.56 20.95
N LYS A 297 1.06 8.64 19.96
CA LYS A 297 1.29 9.82 19.12
C LYS A 297 0.66 9.69 17.72
N ARG A 298 -0.47 9.00 17.62
CA ARG A 298 -1.21 8.79 16.36
C ARG A 298 -2.38 9.77 16.21
N ALA A 299 -2.11 10.91 15.56
CA ALA A 299 -3.12 11.95 15.32
C ALA A 299 -4.33 11.45 14.52
N ASP A 300 -4.11 10.54 13.56
CA ASP A 300 -5.15 9.89 12.76
C ASP A 300 -6.06 8.99 13.60
N VAL A 301 -5.49 8.21 14.54
CA VAL A 301 -6.25 7.36 15.45
C VAL A 301 -7.03 8.22 16.46
N LEU A 302 -6.43 9.29 16.99
CA LEU A 302 -7.12 10.25 17.86
C LEU A 302 -8.30 10.93 17.16
N ASN A 303 -8.14 11.33 15.90
CA ASN A 303 -9.25 11.86 15.11
C ASN A 303 -10.38 10.83 14.97
N ASN A 304 -10.07 9.58 14.65
CA ASN A 304 -11.10 8.55 14.50
C ASN A 304 -11.77 8.22 15.84
N LEU A 305 -11.01 8.24 16.94
CA LEU A 305 -11.57 8.06 18.28
C LEU A 305 -12.48 9.22 18.66
N GLY A 306 -12.11 10.47 18.33
CA GLY A 306 -12.95 11.64 18.52
C GLY A 306 -14.28 11.52 17.75
N ASP A 307 -14.22 11.02 16.51
CA ASP A 307 -15.43 10.77 15.72
C ASP A 307 -16.32 9.69 16.34
N VAL A 308 -15.73 8.61 16.88
CA VAL A 308 -16.47 7.58 17.61
C VAL A 308 -17.11 8.13 18.88
N TYR A 309 -16.40 8.94 19.67
CA TYR A 309 -16.98 9.59 20.86
C TYR A 309 -18.16 10.49 20.49
N ARG A 310 -18.01 11.28 19.43
CA ARG A 310 -19.08 12.15 18.91
C ARG A 310 -20.31 11.36 18.51
N GLN A 311 -20.14 10.25 17.78
CA GLN A 311 -21.26 9.37 17.40
C GLN A 311 -21.92 8.67 18.60
N LEU A 312 -21.17 8.47 19.70
CA LEU A 312 -21.69 7.98 20.98
C LEU A 312 -22.36 9.09 21.83
N GLY A 313 -22.31 10.35 21.40
CA GLY A 313 -22.84 11.51 22.13
C GLY A 313 -21.91 12.09 23.20
N ASP A 314 -20.68 11.58 23.33
CA ASP A 314 -19.68 12.08 24.28
C ASP A 314 -18.86 13.21 23.63
N HIS A 315 -19.49 14.38 23.52
CA HIS A 315 -18.91 15.57 22.90
C HIS A 315 -17.68 16.11 23.64
N GLU A 316 -17.59 15.90 24.96
CA GLU A 316 -16.43 16.34 25.74
C GLU A 316 -15.19 15.53 25.35
N GLN A 317 -15.29 14.19 25.36
CA GLN A 317 -14.17 13.33 24.96
C GLN A 317 -13.87 13.44 23.46
N ALA A 318 -14.89 13.65 22.61
CA ALA A 318 -14.70 13.91 21.19
C ALA A 318 -13.80 15.13 20.95
N ARG A 319 -14.15 16.26 21.58
CA ARG A 319 -13.36 17.49 21.50
C ARG A 319 -11.94 17.29 22.01
N ALA A 320 -11.77 16.69 23.19
CA ALA A 320 -10.44 16.44 23.76
C ALA A 320 -9.57 15.57 22.84
N ALA A 321 -10.16 14.57 22.17
CA ALA A 321 -9.45 13.75 21.20
C ALA A 321 -9.05 14.54 19.94
N PHE A 322 -9.93 15.37 19.40
CA PHE A 322 -9.63 16.23 18.25
C PHE A 322 -8.58 17.31 18.58
N GLU A 323 -8.65 17.96 19.74
CA GLU A 323 -7.64 18.92 20.22
C GLU A 323 -6.25 18.26 20.29
N ARG A 324 -6.17 17.04 20.83
CA ARG A 324 -4.92 16.28 20.86
C ARG A 324 -4.44 15.90 19.45
N ALA A 325 -5.34 15.54 18.54
CA ALA A 325 -4.99 15.25 17.15
C ALA A 325 -4.38 16.47 16.44
N VAL A 326 -5.00 17.64 16.59
CA VAL A 326 -4.51 18.92 16.03
C VAL A 326 -3.21 19.36 16.70
N THR A 327 -3.04 19.13 17.99
CA THR A 327 -1.79 19.43 18.70
C THR A 327 -0.63 18.58 18.16
N LEU A 328 -0.86 17.28 17.93
CA LEU A 328 0.16 16.37 17.40
C LEU A 328 0.45 16.62 15.92
N ARG A 329 -0.57 17.01 15.14
CA ARG A 329 -0.45 17.31 13.72
C ARG A 329 -1.23 18.58 13.38
N PRO A 330 -0.62 19.77 13.53
CA PRO A 330 -1.30 21.03 13.25
C PRO A 330 -1.77 21.19 11.80
N ASN A 331 -1.14 20.49 10.84
CA ASN A 331 -1.53 20.49 9.44
C ASN A 331 -2.42 19.28 9.10
N TYR A 332 -3.42 18.98 9.94
CA TYR A 332 -4.37 17.89 9.71
C TYR A 332 -5.78 18.43 9.41
N PRO A 333 -6.14 18.65 8.12
CA PRO A 333 -7.38 19.32 7.75
C PRO A 333 -8.62 18.66 8.36
N VAL A 334 -8.73 17.33 8.26
CA VAL A 334 -9.89 16.57 8.75
C VAL A 334 -10.09 16.76 10.25
N ALA A 335 -9.02 16.69 11.05
CA ALA A 335 -9.12 16.89 12.50
C ALA A 335 -9.50 18.33 12.86
N ARG A 336 -9.03 19.34 12.11
CA ARG A 336 -9.44 20.74 12.33
C ARG A 336 -10.89 20.98 12.01
N PHE A 337 -11.38 20.41 10.91
CA PHE A 337 -12.80 20.49 10.58
C PHE A 337 -13.67 19.85 11.66
N ASN A 338 -13.29 18.65 12.12
CA ASN A 338 -14.03 17.96 13.18
C ASN A 338 -13.97 18.73 14.51
N LEU A 339 -12.82 19.30 14.87
CA LEU A 339 -12.68 20.14 16.05
C LEU A 339 -13.55 21.41 15.96
N ALA A 340 -13.61 22.03 14.78
CA ALA A 340 -14.46 23.19 14.55
C ALA A 340 -15.93 22.88 14.82
N GLN A 341 -16.42 21.73 14.35
CA GLN A 341 -17.78 21.25 14.62
C GLN A 341 -18.04 21.09 16.12
N GLU A 342 -17.10 20.48 16.85
CA GLU A 342 -17.25 20.30 18.31
C GLU A 342 -17.22 21.61 19.09
N TYR A 343 -16.67 22.70 18.54
CA TYR A 343 -16.65 24.01 19.19
C TYR A 343 -17.89 24.87 18.90
N GLU A 344 -18.72 24.56 17.90
CA GLU A 344 -19.78 25.48 17.44
C GLU A 344 -20.74 25.89 18.56
N GLY A 345 -21.15 24.94 19.40
CA GLY A 345 -22.07 25.19 20.51
C GLY A 345 -21.39 25.64 21.81
N VAL A 346 -20.05 25.63 21.88
CA VAL A 346 -19.32 25.91 23.14
C VAL A 346 -18.43 27.15 23.04
N ASN A 347 -17.74 27.33 21.93
CA ASN A 347 -16.94 28.51 21.66
C ASN A 347 -16.97 28.85 20.16
N PRO A 348 -17.97 29.62 19.70
CA PRO A 348 -18.14 30.00 18.30
C PRO A 348 -16.90 30.70 17.69
N LYS A 349 -16.13 31.43 18.51
CA LYS A 349 -14.90 32.10 18.05
C LYS A 349 -13.82 31.08 17.71
N LEU A 350 -13.60 30.08 18.57
CA LEU A 350 -12.64 29.00 18.28
C LEU A 350 -13.10 28.14 17.09
N ALA A 351 -14.40 27.87 16.98
CA ALA A 351 -14.95 27.16 15.82
C ALA A 351 -14.61 27.88 14.50
N LEU A 352 -14.78 29.21 14.44
CA LEU A 352 -14.41 30.01 13.27
C LEU A 352 -12.92 29.91 12.94
N THR A 353 -12.03 30.02 13.95
CA THR A 353 -10.58 29.89 13.76
C THR A 353 -10.20 28.52 13.19
N GLU A 354 -10.81 27.44 13.69
CA GLU A 354 -10.51 26.09 13.21
C GLU A 354 -11.04 25.85 11.80
N TYR A 355 -12.23 26.37 11.44
CA TYR A 355 -12.72 26.32 10.07
C TYR A 355 -11.85 27.14 9.10
N GLU A 356 -11.39 28.32 9.50
CA GLU A 356 -10.49 29.14 8.68
C GLU A 356 -9.17 28.41 8.42
N THR A 357 -8.62 27.76 9.44
CA THR A 357 -7.39 26.97 9.30
C THR A 357 -7.61 25.71 8.47
N TYR A 358 -8.74 25.00 8.64
CA TYR A 358 -9.13 23.88 7.78
C TYR A 358 -9.18 24.30 6.31
N LEU A 359 -9.86 25.40 5.99
CA LEU A 359 -10.00 25.90 4.62
C LEU A 359 -8.63 26.26 4.03
N ALA A 360 -7.75 26.90 4.80
CA ALA A 360 -6.39 27.21 4.34
C ALA A 360 -5.58 25.95 3.98
N LEU A 361 -5.80 24.83 4.67
CA LEU A 361 -5.12 23.56 4.40
C LEU A 361 -5.80 22.72 3.31
N ALA A 362 -7.09 22.89 3.07
CA ALA A 362 -7.89 22.05 2.16
C ALA A 362 -8.02 22.62 0.74
N VAL A 363 -7.62 23.88 0.51
CA VAL A 363 -7.70 24.51 -0.82
C VAL A 363 -6.93 23.69 -1.86
N GLY A 364 -7.59 23.41 -2.99
CA GLY A 364 -6.98 22.68 -4.11
C GLY A 364 -7.01 21.16 -3.99
N ILE A 365 -7.61 20.59 -2.94
CA ILE A 365 -7.81 19.15 -2.78
C ILE A 365 -9.23 18.79 -3.28
N PRO A 366 -9.40 18.16 -4.45
CA PRO A 366 -10.72 17.88 -5.02
C PRO A 366 -11.62 17.05 -4.10
N GLU A 367 -11.03 16.08 -3.39
CA GLU A 367 -11.73 15.18 -2.47
C GLU A 367 -12.36 15.92 -1.26
N GLU A 368 -11.89 17.13 -0.96
CA GLU A 368 -12.39 17.96 0.14
C GLU A 368 -13.56 18.87 -0.25
N GLY A 369 -13.98 18.90 -1.53
CA GLY A 369 -14.97 19.85 -2.04
C GLY A 369 -16.27 19.91 -1.23
N GLY A 370 -16.79 18.75 -0.81
CA GLY A 370 -17.99 18.68 0.03
C GLY A 370 -17.80 19.28 1.42
N ARG A 371 -16.67 18.96 2.08
CA ARG A 371 -16.35 19.45 3.41
C ARG A 371 -15.98 20.94 3.41
N ILE A 372 -15.36 21.43 2.33
CA ILE A 372 -15.13 22.87 2.08
C ILE A 372 -16.45 23.62 1.98
N ALA A 373 -17.42 23.11 1.22
CA ALA A 373 -18.73 23.73 1.09
C ALA A 373 -19.43 23.78 2.46
N GLN A 374 -19.41 22.68 3.20
CA GLN A 374 -19.97 22.60 4.55
C GLN A 374 -19.31 23.59 5.51
N ALA A 375 -17.98 23.65 5.56
CA ALA A 375 -17.25 24.57 6.44
C ALA A 375 -17.65 26.04 6.17
N ARG A 376 -17.73 26.44 4.89
CA ARG A 376 -18.14 27.80 4.50
C ARG A 376 -19.57 28.12 4.93
N GLU A 377 -20.48 27.15 4.85
CA GLU A 377 -21.86 27.31 5.32
C GLU A 377 -21.91 27.51 6.84
N ARG A 378 -21.26 26.63 7.61
CA ARG A 378 -21.20 26.71 9.07
C ARG A 378 -20.59 28.03 9.54
N MET A 379 -19.51 28.48 8.91
CA MET A 379 -18.90 29.78 9.20
C MET A 379 -19.85 30.96 8.96
N LYS A 380 -20.67 30.93 7.90
CA LYS A 380 -21.67 31.98 7.66
C LYS A 380 -22.73 32.00 8.76
N ALA A 381 -23.14 30.83 9.26
CA ALA A 381 -24.11 30.72 10.33
C ALA A 381 -23.55 31.25 11.66
N LEU A 382 -22.29 30.96 12.00
CA LEU A 382 -21.63 31.42 13.23
C LEU A 382 -21.32 32.93 13.26
N LYS A 383 -21.31 33.59 12.10
CA LYS A 383 -21.06 35.04 11.97
C LYS A 383 -22.36 35.88 12.00
N ARG A 384 -23.52 35.23 12.01
CA ARG A 384 -24.83 35.88 12.20
C ARG A 384 -25.17 35.90 13.67
#